data_AF-A0A7W8IND9-F1
#
_entry.id   AF-A0A7W8IND9-F1
#
_cell.length_a   1.000
_cell.length_b   1.000
_cell.length_c   1.000
_cell.angle_alpha   90.00
_cell.angle_beta   90.00
_cell.angle_gamma   90.00
#
_symmetry.space_group_name_H-M   'P 1'
#
loop_
_entity.id
_entity.type
_entity.pdbx_description
1 polymer ?
#
loop_
_entity_poly.entity_id
_entity_poly.type
_entity_poly.pdbx_seq_one_letter_code
_entity_poly.pdbx_strand_id
1 'polypeptide(L)'
;MAFARYKGEAETALLRTGLSHVYIFRPAYIYPVEPRKEPNLGYRVLRTVYPVFRTLFPNQVIPADDLARAMVEVVLSQNEHGPVFENSQIRTMLRSIRGTHTAAKGRP
;
A
#
# COMPACT_ATOMS: atom_id res chain seq x y z
N MET A 1 -21.74 0.33 0.60
CA MET A 1 -22.00 -0.40 1.86
C MET A 1 -21.72 -1.90 1.76
N ALA A 2 -22.22 -2.61 0.74
CA ALA A 2 -21.97 -4.05 0.58
C ALA A 2 -20.47 -4.43 0.50
N PHE A 3 -19.67 -3.68 -0.27
CA PHE A 3 -18.25 -3.96 -0.47
C PHE A 3 -17.45 -4.01 0.85
N ALA A 4 -17.57 -2.99 1.70
CA ALA A 4 -16.83 -2.92 2.96
C ALA A 4 -17.20 -4.07 3.90
N ARG A 5 -18.49 -4.45 3.95
CA ARG A 5 -18.97 -5.58 4.76
C ARG A 5 -18.39 -6.91 4.27
N TYR A 6 -18.55 -7.23 2.97
CA TYR A 6 -18.03 -8.48 2.42
C TYR A 6 -16.50 -8.57 2.50
N LYS A 7 -15.80 -7.45 2.36
CA LYS A 7 -14.37 -7.39 2.59
C LYS A 7 -14.01 -7.73 4.05
N GLY A 8 -14.71 -7.13 5.01
CA GLY A 8 -14.48 -7.41 6.43
C GLY A 8 -14.77 -8.88 6.81
N GLU A 9 -15.81 -9.48 6.21
CA GLU A 9 -16.12 -10.90 6.37
C GLU A 9 -14.99 -11.78 5.79
N ALA A 10 -14.46 -11.44 4.62
CA ALA A 10 -13.33 -12.16 4.02
C ALA A 10 -12.04 -12.04 4.85
N GLU A 11 -11.73 -10.83 5.35
CA GLU A 11 -10.58 -10.59 6.26
C GLU A 11 -10.71 -11.46 7.52
N THR A 12 -11.90 -11.49 8.14
CA THR A 12 -12.18 -12.31 9.33
C THR A 12 -12.06 -13.80 9.02
N ALA A 13 -12.58 -14.25 7.87
CA ALA A 13 -12.49 -15.64 7.46
C ALA A 13 -11.03 -16.07 7.27
N LEU A 14 -10.21 -15.26 6.61
CA LEU A 14 -8.78 -15.52 6.39
C LEU A 14 -8.02 -15.68 7.71
N LEU A 15 -8.26 -14.80 8.69
CA LEU A 15 -7.63 -14.90 10.01
C LEU A 15 -8.02 -16.19 10.77
N ARG A 16 -9.14 -16.83 10.42
CA ARG A 16 -9.65 -18.06 11.06
C ARG A 16 -9.27 -19.35 10.31
N THR A 17 -8.59 -19.26 9.17
CA THR A 17 -8.25 -20.44 8.34
C THR A 17 -7.18 -21.35 8.95
N GLY A 18 -6.44 -20.89 9.97
CA GLY A 18 -5.33 -21.64 10.57
C GLY A 18 -4.04 -21.65 9.73
N LEU A 19 -3.94 -20.80 8.71
CA LEU A 19 -2.69 -20.56 7.99
C LEU A 19 -1.61 -20.06 8.95
N SER A 20 -0.37 -20.56 8.77
CA SER A 20 0.75 -20.21 9.65
C SER A 20 1.09 -18.72 9.63
N HIS A 21 0.87 -18.05 8.49
CA HIS A 21 1.11 -16.61 8.33
C HIS A 21 -0.01 -16.00 7.47
N VAL A 22 -0.67 -14.96 7.99
CA VAL A 22 -1.68 -14.18 7.27
C VAL A 22 -1.37 -12.71 7.47
N TYR A 23 -1.27 -11.97 6.36
CA TYR A 23 -1.03 -10.53 6.38
C TYR A 23 -2.10 -9.81 5.55
N ILE A 24 -2.81 -8.88 6.19
CA ILE A 24 -3.92 -8.12 5.61
C ILE A 24 -3.47 -6.67 5.47
N PHE A 25 -3.38 -6.20 4.24
CA PHE A 25 -3.03 -4.81 3.93
C PHE A 25 -4.30 -3.99 3.74
N ARG A 26 -4.39 -2.86 4.45
CA ARG A 26 -5.47 -1.88 4.35
C ARG A 26 -4.91 -0.55 3.82
N PRO A 27 -4.51 -0.51 2.54
CA PRO A 27 -4.04 0.73 1.94
C PRO A 27 -5.18 1.73 1.81
N ALA A 28 -4.80 3.00 1.75
CA ALA A 28 -5.70 4.04 1.26
C ALA A 28 -5.80 3.95 -0.28
N TYR A 29 -5.97 5.07 -0.99
CA TYR A 29 -6.09 5.04 -2.44
C TYR A 29 -4.80 4.51 -3.09
N ILE A 30 -4.90 3.47 -3.92
CA ILE A 30 -3.76 2.89 -4.65
C ILE A 30 -3.63 3.59 -6.00
N TYR A 31 -2.48 4.21 -6.26
CA TYR A 31 -2.20 4.88 -7.51
C TYR A 31 -1.39 3.98 -8.47
N PRO A 32 -1.87 3.73 -9.70
CA PRO A 32 -1.11 2.98 -10.69
C PRO A 32 0.09 3.79 -11.20
N VAL A 33 1.27 3.16 -11.24
CA VAL A 33 2.51 3.79 -11.70
C VAL A 33 2.61 3.74 -13.24
N GLU A 34 2.25 2.61 -13.86
CA GLU A 34 2.07 2.56 -15.31
C GLU A 34 0.72 3.15 -15.76
N PRO A 35 0.70 4.00 -16.81
CA PRO A 35 -0.52 4.32 -17.53
C PRO A 35 -1.20 3.04 -18.05
N ARG A 36 -2.41 2.71 -17.57
CA ARG A 36 -3.29 1.83 -18.33
C ARG A 36 -3.72 2.56 -19.61
N LYS A 37 -3.95 1.86 -20.72
CA LYS A 37 -4.68 2.44 -21.87
C LYS A 37 -6.08 2.79 -21.39
N GLU A 38 -6.27 4.04 -20.98
CA GLU A 38 -7.53 4.55 -20.45
C GLU A 38 -8.51 4.74 -21.60
N PRO A 39 -9.70 4.11 -21.57
CA PRO A 39 -10.70 4.32 -22.61
C PRO A 39 -11.41 5.68 -22.51
N ASN A 40 -11.35 6.38 -21.37
CA ASN A 40 -12.29 7.46 -21.05
C ASN A 40 -11.60 8.79 -20.67
N LEU A 41 -12.05 9.90 -21.29
CA LEU A 41 -11.57 11.27 -21.06
C LEU A 41 -11.52 11.69 -19.58
N GLY A 42 -12.43 11.19 -18.75
CA GLY A 42 -12.50 11.53 -17.32
C GLY A 42 -11.27 11.10 -16.52
N TYR A 43 -10.64 9.98 -16.87
CA TYR A 43 -9.45 9.49 -16.17
C TYR A 43 -8.21 10.35 -16.48
N ARG A 44 -8.14 10.90 -17.70
CA ARG A 44 -7.12 11.87 -18.12
C ARG A 44 -7.21 13.18 -17.33
N VAL A 45 -8.42 13.67 -17.08
CA VAL A 45 -8.64 14.87 -16.25
C VAL A 45 -8.24 14.59 -14.80
N LEU A 46 -8.66 13.45 -14.24
CA LEU A 46 -8.29 13.07 -12.88
C LEU A 46 -6.77 12.97 -12.70
N ARG A 47 -6.06 12.44 -13.70
CA ARG A 47 -4.60 12.37 -13.71
C ARG A 47 -3.91 13.73 -13.70
N THR A 48 -4.48 14.73 -14.38
CA THR A 48 -3.93 16.10 -14.39
C THR A 48 -4.12 16.80 -13.05
N VAL A 49 -5.22 16.53 -12.34
CA VAL A 49 -5.51 17.13 -11.01
C VAL A 49 -4.85 16.34 -9.87
N TYR A 50 -4.50 15.08 -10.12
CA TYR A 50 -3.84 14.17 -9.18
C TYR A 50 -2.58 14.71 -8.47
N PRO A 51 -1.60 15.37 -9.13
CA PRO A 51 -0.44 15.92 -8.43
C PRO A 51 -0.80 16.95 -7.36
N VAL A 52 -1.88 17.71 -7.56
CA VAL A 52 -2.40 18.66 -6.56
C VAL A 52 -3.03 17.91 -5.38
N PHE A 53 -3.86 16.90 -5.66
CA PHE A 53 -4.44 16.04 -4.62
C PHE A 53 -3.39 15.29 -3.80
N ARG A 54 -2.33 14.80 -4.45
CA ARG A 54 -1.20 14.15 -3.77
C ARG A 54 -0.49 15.08 -2.80
N THR A 55 -0.42 16.36 -3.13
CA THR A 55 0.21 17.39 -2.27
C THR A 55 -0.69 17.76 -1.09
N LEU A 56 -2.01 17.80 -1.29
CA LEU A 56 -2.99 18.13 -0.25
C LEU A 56 -3.29 16.96 0.69
N PHE A 57 -3.26 15.71 0.20
CA PHE A 57 -3.55 14.50 0.97
C PHE A 57 -2.42 13.46 0.87
N PRO A 58 -1.19 13.80 1.28
CA PRO A 58 -0.01 12.94 1.11
C PRO A 58 -0.10 11.62 1.89
N ASN A 59 -1.01 11.55 2.88
CA ASN A 59 -1.26 10.36 3.69
C ASN A 59 -2.40 9.49 3.15
N GLN A 60 -3.13 9.89 2.11
CA GLN A 60 -4.30 9.16 1.61
C GLN A 60 -4.03 8.38 0.33
N VAL A 61 -2.81 8.46 -0.21
CA VAL A 61 -2.45 7.82 -1.48
C VAL A 61 -1.14 7.04 -1.36
N ILE A 62 -1.13 5.82 -1.89
CA ILE A 62 0.03 4.94 -1.96
C ILE A 62 0.26 4.48 -3.41
N PRO A 63 1.46 4.66 -3.99
CA PRO A 63 1.79 4.07 -5.28
C PRO A 63 1.73 2.54 -5.24
N ALA A 64 1.33 1.90 -6.35
CA ALA A 64 1.28 0.43 -6.45
C ALA A 64 2.64 -0.23 -6.16
N ASP A 65 3.73 0.32 -6.69
CA ASP A 65 5.09 -0.20 -6.47
C ASP A 65 5.51 -0.12 -5.00
N ASP A 66 5.10 0.94 -4.31
CA ASP A 66 5.39 1.13 -2.89
C ASP A 66 4.60 0.11 -2.05
N LEU A 67 3.33 -0.11 -2.38
CA LEU A 67 2.55 -1.16 -1.73
C LEU A 67 3.16 -2.54 -1.99
N ALA A 68 3.60 -2.84 -3.21
CA ALA A 68 4.24 -4.11 -3.55
C ALA A 68 5.53 -4.34 -2.76
N ARG A 69 6.40 -3.32 -2.65
CA ARG A 69 7.63 -3.38 -1.84
C ARG A 69 7.32 -3.62 -0.37
N ALA A 70 6.32 -2.92 0.16
CA ALA A 70 5.85 -3.13 1.53
C ALA A 70 5.40 -4.58 1.76
N MET A 71 4.66 -5.18 0.82
CA MET A 71 4.20 -6.56 0.94
C MET A 71 5.36 -7.56 0.99
N VAL A 72 6.39 -7.37 0.16
CA VAL A 72 7.59 -8.21 0.16
C VAL A 72 8.37 -8.06 1.47
N GLU A 73 8.57 -6.82 1.93
CA GLU A 73 9.31 -6.54 3.16
C GLU A 73 8.66 -7.19 4.39
N VAL A 74 7.33 -7.16 4.51
CA VAL A 74 6.61 -7.79 5.63
C VAL A 74 6.91 -9.29 5.71
N VAL A 75 7.01 -9.95 4.57
CA VAL A 75 7.31 -11.39 4.51
C VAL A 75 8.78 -11.65 4.86
N LEU A 76 9.71 -10.84 4.34
CA LEU A 76 11.15 -11.02 4.56
C LEU A 76 11.61 -10.67 5.98
N SER A 77 10.99 -9.68 6.60
CA SER A 77 11.33 -9.20 7.95
C SER A 77 10.81 -10.10 9.07
N GLN A 78 10.13 -11.22 8.75
CA GLN A 78 9.46 -12.11 9.71
C GLN A 78 8.64 -11.32 10.75
N ASN A 79 7.73 -10.49 10.23
CA ASN A 79 7.08 -9.43 10.98
C ASN A 79 6.58 -9.86 12.37
N GLU A 80 7.07 -9.19 13.42
CA GLU A 80 6.61 -9.35 14.80
C GLU A 80 5.31 -8.57 15.09
N HIS A 81 4.91 -7.67 14.18
CA HIS A 81 3.65 -6.97 14.30
C HIS A 81 2.48 -7.84 13.83
N GLY A 82 1.31 -7.61 14.43
CA GLY A 82 0.10 -8.38 14.17
C GLY A 82 -0.29 -8.42 12.68
N PRO A 83 -1.26 -9.28 12.32
CA PRO A 83 -1.52 -9.66 10.94
C PRO A 83 -2.15 -8.57 10.07
N VAL A 84 -2.36 -7.36 10.58
CA VAL A 84 -3.09 -6.27 9.87
C VAL A 84 -2.21 -5.03 9.78
N PHE A 85 -2.05 -4.52 8.56
CA PHE A 85 -1.27 -3.33 8.25
C PHE A 85 -2.16 -2.22 7.73
N GLU A 86 -2.37 -1.21 8.57
CA GLU A 86 -3.06 0.02 8.18
C GLU A 86 -2.16 0.90 7.32
N ASN A 87 -2.78 1.78 6.53
CA ASN A 87 -2.09 2.67 5.62
C ASN A 87 -0.95 3.50 6.28
N SER A 88 -1.11 3.92 7.53
CA SER A 88 -0.05 4.63 8.28
C SER A 88 1.18 3.74 8.54
N GLN A 89 0.96 2.47 8.92
CA GLN A 89 2.02 1.50 9.17
C GLN A 89 2.77 1.16 7.88
N ILE A 90 2.03 0.92 6.78
CA ILE A 90 2.62 0.68 5.46
C ILE A 90 3.56 1.83 5.07
N ARG A 91 3.13 3.09 5.26
CA ARG A 91 3.98 4.26 4.95
C ARG A 91 5.18 4.39 5.88
N THR A 92 5.05 4.06 7.15
CA THR A 92 6.18 4.08 8.10
C THR A 92 7.24 3.06 7.71
N MET A 93 6.83 1.85 7.36
CA MET A 93 7.72 0.81 6.86
C MET A 93 8.43 1.27 5.58
N LEU A 94 7.71 1.87 4.63
CA LEU A 94 8.30 2.39 3.40
C LEU A 94 9.33 3.51 3.63
N ARG A 95 9.12 4.37 4.64
CA ARG A 95 10.12 5.38 5.03
C ARG A 95 11.38 4.72 5.59
N SER A 96 11.23 3.66 6.39
CA SER A 96 12.36 2.86 6.89
C SER A 96 13.17 2.23 5.76
N ILE A 97 12.50 1.53 4.83
CA ILE A 97 13.12 0.89 3.65
C ILE A 97 13.89 1.91 2.80
N ARG A 98 13.34 3.11 2.59
CA ARG A 98 14.01 4.16 1.80
C ARG A 98 15.20 4.78 2.55
N GLY A 99 15.11 4.88 3.88
CA GLY A 99 16.20 5.35 4.73
C GLY A 99 17.40 4.40 4.71
N THR A 100 17.17 3.09 4.79
CA THR A 100 18.24 2.07 4.72
C THR A 100 18.93 2.04 3.35
N HIS A 101 18.17 2.17 2.25
CA HIS A 101 18.75 2.27 0.91
C HIS A 101 19.58 3.55 0.68
N THR A 102 19.22 4.67 1.31
CA THR A 102 19.98 5.92 1.20
C THR A 102 21.28 5.84 1.99
N ALA A 103 21.28 5.19 3.16
CA ALA A 103 22.49 4.94 3.95
C ALA A 103 23.47 3.97 3.25
N ALA A 104 22.96 2.98 2.51
CA ALA A 104 23.80 2.02 1.78
C ALA A 104 24.48 2.61 0.52
N LYS A 105 23.92 3.65 -0.09
CA LYS A 105 24.48 4.31 -1.28
C LYS A 105 25.54 5.38 -0.96
N GLY A 106 25.76 5.67 0.33
CA GLY A 106 26.65 6.75 0.80
C GLY A 106 28.00 6.30 1.37
N ARG A 107 28.42 5.04 1.17
CA ARG A 107 29.75 4.60 1.61
C ARG A 107 30.73 4.69 0.43
N PRO A 108 31.79 5.53 0.51
CA PRO A 108 32.85 5.57 -0.50
C PRO A 108 33.62 4.25 -0.57
#